data_AF-A0A536ZM78-F1
#
_entry.id   AF-A0A536ZM78-F1
#
_cell.length_a   1.000
_cell.length_b   1.000
_cell.length_c   1.000
_cell.angle_alpha   90.00
_cell.angle_beta   90.00
_cell.angle_gamma   90.00
#
_symmetry.space_group_name_H-M   'P 1'
#
loop_
_entity.id
_entity.type
_entity.pdbx_description
1 polymer ?
#
loop_
_entity_poly.entity_id
_entity_poly.type
_entity_poly.pdbx_seq_one_letter_code
_entity_poly.pdbx_strand_id
1 'polypeptide(L)'
;MTTGSATSASSSARRTSRNAVWILSSVRRASPRSVFTTRPSRWVRLSSIGKAIPACRWRDETCRSLGVNSTGARRRSVTILLYLLVPAAYLAAATLEWKRLAPGIRAPAEHAAAIAGWLGAAAVAGHAVLVFGAVFTRDGLDVSLANALSAVACLTALIAWIGNQARTLPGVAAVALPVAAIGALLPALFPNPHRFSLADEHWAVLHIAVALIAYALFLVAALQALLMLGLERRLHLALPDPAAETLPPLLVLEKFLFRLVGVGYALLTLTLVSGALFSEELFGKPLRFTHKIVFSLLGWLVFGALLFGRHRYGWRGRAALHWILAGSGLLVIAYVGSKFVLEVILGR
;
A
#
# COMPACT_ATOMS: atom_id res chain seq x y z
N MET A 1 65.94 -8.28 -31.35
CA MET A 1 67.20 -7.52 -31.16
C MET A 1 66.78 -6.07 -31.20
N THR A 2 66.79 -5.25 -30.14
CA THR A 2 67.70 -5.02 -29.00
C THR A 2 66.88 -4.34 -27.87
N THR A 3 66.79 -4.94 -26.67
CA THR A 3 67.39 -4.50 -25.37
C THR A 3 66.95 -3.11 -24.88
N GLY A 4 66.12 -3.01 -23.84
CA GLY A 4 66.54 -2.69 -22.45
C GLY A 4 66.05 -1.27 -22.09
N SER A 5 65.70 -0.87 -20.87
CA SER A 5 65.85 -1.42 -19.53
C SER A 5 64.96 -0.62 -18.56
N ALA A 6 64.60 -1.27 -17.45
CA ALA A 6 63.90 -0.73 -16.29
C ALA A 6 64.66 0.39 -15.57
N THR A 7 63.91 1.30 -14.91
CA THR A 7 64.29 1.82 -13.59
C THR A 7 63.07 1.95 -12.70
N SER A 8 63.16 1.24 -11.58
CA SER A 8 62.32 1.21 -10.40
C SER A 8 62.38 2.48 -9.56
N ALA A 9 61.27 2.84 -8.91
CA ALA A 9 61.29 3.58 -7.64
C ALA A 9 60.24 3.01 -6.67
N SER A 10 60.76 2.29 -5.67
CA SER A 10 60.21 2.02 -4.33
C SER A 10 60.08 3.37 -3.58
N SER A 11 59.31 3.64 -2.52
CA SER A 11 58.75 2.83 -1.43
C SER A 11 57.75 3.68 -0.62
N SER A 12 57.01 3.02 0.27
CA SER A 12 56.59 3.52 1.60
C SER A 12 55.46 4.55 1.70
N ALA A 13 54.28 4.10 2.17
CA ALA A 13 53.68 4.66 3.40
C ALA A 13 52.52 3.78 3.93
N ARG A 14 52.86 2.98 4.96
CA ARG A 14 52.12 2.69 6.20
C ARG A 14 50.59 2.62 6.17
N ARG A 15 50.16 1.37 6.23
CA ARG A 15 48.95 0.85 6.89
C ARG A 15 48.82 1.39 8.33
N THR A 16 47.77 2.13 8.63
CA THR A 16 47.33 2.36 10.03
C THR A 16 45.87 1.96 10.19
N SER A 17 45.68 0.75 10.69
CA SER A 17 44.45 0.28 11.31
C SER A 17 44.15 1.13 12.55
N ARG A 18 43.10 1.94 12.54
CA ARG A 18 42.59 2.60 13.75
C ARG A 18 41.48 1.74 14.32
N ASN A 19 41.83 1.01 15.38
CA ASN A 19 40.95 0.15 16.16
C ASN A 19 39.95 0.97 16.99
N ALA A 20 38.71 0.49 16.98
CA ALA A 20 37.50 1.09 17.54
C ALA A 20 37.37 1.01 19.09
N VAL A 21 38.46 1.15 19.85
CA VAL A 21 38.44 0.91 21.31
C VAL A 21 38.72 2.17 22.15
N TRP A 22 39.03 3.31 21.53
CA TRP A 22 39.39 4.55 22.27
C TRP A 22 38.32 5.64 22.38
N ILE A 23 37.11 5.43 21.81
CA ILE A 23 36.03 6.43 21.85
C ILE A 23 35.13 6.30 23.11
N LEU A 24 35.27 5.21 23.89
CA LEU A 24 34.41 4.96 25.07
C LEU A 24 35.05 5.30 26.44
N SER A 25 36.21 5.95 26.49
CA SER A 25 36.91 6.23 27.75
C SER A 25 36.93 7.71 28.20
N SER A 26 36.36 8.66 27.46
CA SER A 26 36.59 10.10 27.73
C SER A 26 35.40 10.94 28.24
N VAL A 27 34.24 10.37 28.59
CA VAL A 27 33.16 11.16 29.24
C VAL A 27 32.52 10.41 30.41
N ARG A 28 33.35 9.91 31.34
CA ARG A 28 32.97 9.70 32.75
C ARG A 28 33.56 10.84 33.58
N ARG A 29 32.86 11.98 33.65
CA ARG A 29 32.96 12.96 34.75
C ARG A 29 31.95 14.09 34.56
N ALA A 30 30.73 13.88 35.02
CA ALA A 30 29.79 14.94 35.38
C ALA A 30 28.78 14.34 36.39
N SER A 31 29.16 14.30 37.66
CA SER A 31 28.23 14.01 38.76
C SER A 31 27.56 15.31 39.20
N PRO A 32 26.23 15.46 39.14
CA PRO A 32 25.56 16.56 39.82
C PRO A 32 25.47 16.21 41.31
N ARG A 33 26.11 17.02 42.15
CA ARG A 33 25.92 17.02 43.61
C ARG A 33 24.50 17.54 43.89
N SER A 34 23.56 16.66 44.19
CA SER A 34 22.28 17.04 44.79
C SER A 34 22.49 17.32 46.27
N VAL A 35 22.44 18.60 46.63
CA VAL A 35 22.39 19.06 48.01
C VAL A 35 21.00 18.73 48.56
N PHE A 36 20.91 17.71 49.41
CA PHE A 36 19.72 17.43 50.20
C PHE A 36 19.63 18.48 51.31
N THR A 37 18.77 19.47 51.14
CA THR A 37 18.31 20.31 52.25
C THR A 37 17.43 19.45 53.16
N THR A 38 17.93 19.15 54.36
CA THR A 38 17.19 18.46 55.42
C THR A 38 15.99 19.30 55.85
N ARG A 39 14.78 18.86 55.51
CA ARG A 39 13.53 19.42 56.01
C ARG A 39 13.27 18.83 57.41
N PRO A 40 13.06 19.64 58.46
CA PRO A 40 12.86 19.12 59.81
C PRO A 40 11.53 18.35 59.90
N SER A 41 11.60 17.08 60.32
CA SER A 41 10.44 16.25 60.65
C SER A 41 9.79 16.75 61.93
N ARG A 42 8.71 17.54 61.81
CA ARG A 42 7.85 17.89 62.94
C ARG A 42 6.78 16.82 63.09
N TRP A 43 6.84 16.07 64.18
CA TRP A 43 5.81 15.11 64.56
C TRP A 43 4.54 15.86 64.97
N VAL A 44 3.49 15.77 64.14
CA VAL A 44 2.16 16.29 64.48
C VAL A 44 1.41 15.22 65.23
N ARG A 45 1.02 15.55 66.47
CA ARG A 45 0.28 14.71 67.41
C ARG A 45 -1.15 14.51 66.89
N LEU A 46 -1.50 13.28 66.51
CA LEU A 46 -2.86 12.87 66.11
C LEU A 46 -3.76 12.76 67.34
N SER A 47 -4.33 13.89 67.78
CA SER A 47 -5.39 13.88 68.78
C SER A 47 -6.26 15.13 68.63
N SER A 48 -6.97 15.26 67.51
CA SER A 48 -8.11 16.18 67.33
C SER A 48 -8.63 16.14 65.88
N ILE A 49 -9.21 15.03 65.43
CA ILE A 49 -10.17 15.04 64.30
C ILE A 49 -11.32 14.09 64.67
N GLY A 50 -12.04 14.46 65.72
CA GLY A 50 -13.43 14.06 65.88
C GLY A 50 -14.29 15.17 65.31
N LYS A 51 -14.69 15.04 64.04
CA LYS A 51 -15.94 15.58 63.45
C LYS A 51 -15.97 15.33 61.94
N ALA A 52 -16.95 14.51 61.56
CA ALA A 52 -17.62 14.45 60.24
C ALA A 52 -16.74 14.46 58.98
N ILE A 53 -16.34 13.27 58.51
CA ILE A 53 -16.12 13.05 57.07
C ILE A 53 -17.42 12.43 56.55
N PRO A 54 -18.21 13.13 55.72
CA PRO A 54 -19.35 12.51 55.06
C PRO A 54 -18.82 11.41 54.15
N ALA A 55 -19.48 10.26 54.15
CA ALA A 55 -19.19 9.15 53.25
C ALA A 55 -19.23 9.67 51.81
N CYS A 56 -18.04 9.91 51.27
CA CYS A 56 -17.81 10.36 49.91
C CYS A 56 -18.31 9.28 48.93
N ARG A 57 -19.56 9.42 48.51
CA ARG A 57 -20.15 8.84 47.29
C ARG A 57 -19.48 9.50 46.08
N TRP A 58 -18.17 9.25 45.91
CA TRP A 58 -17.32 9.89 44.88
C TRP A 58 -16.91 8.94 43.75
N ARG A 59 -17.57 7.79 43.59
CA ARG A 59 -17.21 6.86 42.51
C ARG A 59 -17.78 7.25 41.14
N ASP A 60 -18.82 8.08 41.09
CA ASP A 60 -19.57 8.32 39.84
C ASP A 60 -19.44 9.73 39.24
N GLU A 61 -18.94 10.73 39.99
CA GLU A 61 -18.84 12.12 39.53
C GLU A 61 -17.44 12.52 39.05
N THR A 62 -16.37 12.02 39.67
CA THR A 62 -14.99 12.27 39.21
C THR A 62 -14.64 11.51 37.92
N CYS A 63 -15.31 10.39 37.62
CA CYS A 63 -15.19 9.73 36.32
C CYS A 63 -15.85 10.52 35.19
N ARG A 64 -16.79 11.43 35.51
CA ARG A 64 -17.42 12.32 34.53
C ARG A 64 -16.58 13.57 34.26
N SER A 65 -15.87 14.09 35.26
CA SER A 65 -15.04 15.29 35.11
C SER A 65 -13.70 15.06 34.39
N LEU A 66 -13.25 13.80 34.28
CA LEU A 66 -12.09 13.44 33.47
C LEU A 66 -12.38 13.32 31.97
N GLY A 67 -13.62 13.56 31.51
CA GLY A 67 -13.93 13.78 30.09
C GLY A 67 -13.38 12.71 29.13
N VAL A 68 -13.09 11.49 29.61
CA VAL A 68 -12.71 10.38 28.76
C VAL A 68 -14.00 9.99 28.06
N ASN A 69 -14.22 10.61 26.91
CA ASN A 69 -15.36 10.37 26.05
C ASN A 69 -15.34 8.87 25.71
N SER A 70 -16.08 8.06 26.46
CA SER A 70 -16.00 6.59 26.44
C SER A 70 -16.34 6.04 25.06
N THR A 71 -17.15 6.80 24.30
CA THR A 71 -17.47 6.60 22.89
C THR A 71 -16.25 6.82 21.98
N GLY A 72 -15.48 7.89 22.21
CA GLY A 72 -14.25 8.21 21.48
C GLY A 72 -13.12 7.24 21.79
N ALA A 73 -12.95 6.84 23.05
CA ALA A 73 -11.99 5.82 23.46
C ALA A 73 -12.30 4.46 22.84
N ARG A 74 -13.57 4.04 22.88
CA ARG A 74 -14.03 2.79 22.23
C ARG A 74 -13.80 2.83 20.71
N ARG A 75 -14.12 3.95 20.05
CA ARG A 75 -13.89 4.12 18.60
C ARG A 75 -12.41 3.99 18.24
N ARG A 76 -11.52 4.63 18.99
CA ARG A 76 -10.06 4.54 18.79
C ARG A 76 -9.55 3.12 19.00
N SER A 77 -9.97 2.42 20.05
CA SER A 77 -9.58 1.03 20.30
C SER A 77 -10.03 0.07 19.20
N VAL A 78 -11.26 0.24 18.69
CA VAL A 78 -11.77 -0.56 17.56
C VAL A 78 -10.95 -0.30 16.30
N THR A 79 -10.63 0.95 15.99
CA THR A 79 -9.82 1.28 14.82
C THR A 79 -8.41 0.70 14.90
N ILE A 80 -7.76 0.78 16.06
CA ILE A 80 -6.43 0.18 16.29
C ILE A 80 -6.50 -1.35 16.10
N LEU A 81 -7.53 -2.00 16.65
CA LEU A 81 -7.72 -3.43 16.49
C LEU A 81 -7.90 -3.82 15.02
N LEU A 82 -8.67 -3.04 14.23
CA LEU A 82 -8.86 -3.29 12.81
C LEU A 82 -7.56 -3.14 12.01
N TYR A 83 -6.72 -2.16 12.32
CA TYR A 83 -5.40 -2.00 11.69
C TYR A 83 -4.44 -3.15 11.98
N LEU A 84 -4.66 -3.93 13.04
CA LEU A 84 -3.88 -5.15 13.32
C LEU A 84 -4.51 -6.39 12.66
N LEU A 85 -5.84 -6.53 12.78
CA LEU A 85 -6.56 -7.70 12.30
C LEU A 85 -6.61 -7.80 10.77
N VAL A 86 -6.81 -6.68 10.06
CA VAL A 86 -6.96 -6.69 8.60
C VAL A 86 -5.68 -7.14 7.87
N PRO A 87 -4.49 -6.56 8.16
CA PRO A 87 -3.24 -7.05 7.56
C PRO A 87 -2.93 -8.50 7.94
N ALA A 88 -3.20 -8.89 9.20
CA ALA A 88 -3.00 -10.27 9.64
C ALA A 88 -3.89 -11.25 8.86
N ALA A 89 -5.16 -10.90 8.63
CA ALA A 89 -6.08 -11.69 7.81
C ALA A 89 -5.63 -11.78 6.35
N TYR A 90 -5.11 -10.68 5.76
CA TYR A 90 -4.53 -10.70 4.41
C TYR A 90 -3.32 -11.63 4.32
N LEU A 91 -2.40 -11.57 5.28
CA LEU A 91 -1.23 -12.44 5.31
C LEU A 91 -1.62 -13.91 5.51
N ALA A 92 -2.58 -14.19 6.40
CA ALA A 92 -3.12 -15.53 6.60
C ALA A 92 -3.73 -16.07 5.29
N ALA A 93 -4.59 -15.30 4.62
CA ALA A 93 -5.16 -15.68 3.33
C ALA A 93 -4.07 -15.90 2.27
N ALA A 94 -3.08 -15.01 2.17
CA ALA A 94 -1.96 -15.13 1.24
C ALA A 94 -1.15 -16.41 1.46
N THR A 95 -0.83 -16.76 2.71
CA THR A 95 -0.08 -17.98 3.02
C THR A 95 -0.85 -19.24 2.65
N LEU A 96 -2.18 -19.25 2.83
CA LEU A 96 -3.02 -20.36 2.40
C LEU A 96 -3.06 -20.49 0.88
N GLU A 97 -3.15 -19.39 0.15
CA GLU A 97 -3.09 -19.40 -1.33
C GLU A 97 -1.70 -19.83 -1.85
N TRP A 98 -0.60 -19.38 -1.23
CA TRP A 98 0.75 -19.86 -1.60
C TRP A 98 0.92 -21.35 -1.35
N LYS A 99 0.43 -21.88 -0.23
CA LYS A 99 0.47 -23.32 0.07
C LYS A 99 -0.29 -24.16 -0.96
N ARG A 100 -1.35 -23.62 -1.56
CA ARG A 100 -2.10 -24.30 -2.65
C ARG A 100 -1.36 -24.31 -3.98
N LEU A 101 -0.56 -23.28 -4.23
CA LEU A 101 0.23 -23.14 -5.46
C LEU A 101 1.60 -23.84 -5.36
N ALA A 102 1.98 -24.29 -4.17
CA ALA A 102 3.25 -24.96 -3.92
C ALA A 102 3.25 -26.40 -4.48
N PRO A 103 4.27 -26.79 -5.26
CA PRO A 103 4.40 -28.15 -5.79
C PRO A 103 4.55 -29.17 -4.68
N GLY A 104 3.85 -30.31 -4.77
CA GLY A 104 4.09 -31.49 -3.93
C GLY A 104 3.41 -31.49 -2.55
N ILE A 105 2.69 -30.43 -2.17
CA ILE A 105 1.80 -30.48 -1.01
C ILE A 105 0.45 -31.00 -1.51
N ARG A 106 -0.06 -32.11 -0.94
CA ARG A 106 -1.40 -32.62 -1.24
C ARG A 106 -2.38 -31.46 -1.26
N ALA A 107 -3.16 -31.33 -2.34
CA ALA A 107 -4.16 -30.28 -2.50
C ALA A 107 -4.92 -30.16 -1.16
N PRO A 108 -4.82 -29.01 -0.47
CA PRO A 108 -5.43 -28.90 0.84
C PRO A 108 -6.95 -29.06 0.64
N ALA A 109 -7.58 -29.82 1.54
CA ALA A 109 -8.99 -30.22 1.44
C ALA A 109 -9.90 -29.04 1.02
N GLU A 110 -11.00 -29.29 0.32
CA GLU A 110 -11.96 -28.26 -0.12
C GLU A 110 -12.34 -27.26 0.99
N HIS A 111 -12.34 -27.71 2.25
CA HIS A 111 -12.48 -26.88 3.43
C HIS A 111 -11.41 -25.78 3.55
N ALA A 112 -10.14 -26.09 3.34
CA ALA A 112 -9.08 -25.10 3.29
C ALA A 112 -9.27 -24.11 2.14
N ALA A 113 -9.82 -24.58 0.99
CA ALA A 113 -10.22 -23.76 -0.16
C ALA A 113 -11.20 -22.65 0.26
N ALA A 114 -12.29 -23.07 0.90
CA ALA A 114 -13.32 -22.20 1.42
C ALA A 114 -12.79 -21.24 2.50
N ILE A 115 -11.97 -21.73 3.43
CA ILE A 115 -11.42 -20.91 4.53
C ILE A 115 -10.61 -19.72 3.99
N ALA A 116 -9.69 -19.92 3.05
CA ALA A 116 -8.94 -18.75 2.53
C ALA A 116 -9.82 -17.81 1.70
N GLY A 117 -10.85 -18.35 1.02
CA GLY A 117 -11.85 -17.54 0.33
C GLY A 117 -12.59 -16.60 1.29
N TRP A 118 -13.10 -17.14 2.40
CA TRP A 118 -13.79 -16.35 3.43
C TRP A 118 -12.87 -15.41 4.19
N LEU A 119 -11.65 -15.83 4.52
CA LEU A 119 -10.63 -14.96 5.12
C LEU A 119 -10.27 -13.80 4.20
N GLY A 120 -10.10 -14.06 2.90
CA GLY A 120 -9.88 -13.03 1.89
C GLY A 120 -11.04 -12.04 1.82
N ALA A 121 -12.28 -12.53 1.83
CA ALA A 121 -13.48 -11.70 1.85
C ALA A 121 -13.53 -10.79 3.10
N ALA A 122 -13.28 -11.37 4.28
CA ALA A 122 -13.26 -10.64 5.54
C ALA A 122 -12.15 -9.58 5.58
N ALA A 123 -10.95 -9.90 5.08
CA ALA A 123 -9.84 -8.96 4.98
C ALA A 123 -10.17 -7.78 4.05
N VAL A 124 -10.73 -8.05 2.87
CA VAL A 124 -11.15 -7.01 1.91
C VAL A 124 -12.27 -6.14 2.49
N ALA A 125 -13.27 -6.74 3.14
CA ALA A 125 -14.35 -5.99 3.79
C ALA A 125 -13.81 -5.10 4.91
N GLY A 126 -12.92 -5.61 5.77
CA GLY A 126 -12.28 -4.83 6.82
C GLY A 126 -11.41 -3.70 6.29
N HIS A 127 -10.66 -3.94 5.22
CA HIS A 127 -9.86 -2.91 4.55
C HIS A 127 -10.74 -1.82 3.93
N ALA A 128 -11.86 -2.19 3.30
CA ALA A 128 -12.82 -1.24 2.76
C ALA A 128 -13.40 -0.34 3.86
N VAL A 129 -13.71 -0.89 5.05
CA VAL A 129 -14.16 -0.09 6.21
C VAL A 129 -13.07 0.87 6.69
N LEU A 130 -11.81 0.42 6.76
CA LEU A 130 -10.66 1.28 7.13
C LEU A 130 -10.48 2.43 6.14
N VAL A 131 -10.45 2.12 4.84
CA VAL A 131 -10.31 3.12 3.77
C VAL A 131 -11.48 4.08 3.77
N PHE A 132 -12.71 3.59 3.88
CA PHE A 132 -13.90 4.45 3.92
C PHE A 132 -13.84 5.42 5.10
N GLY A 133 -13.45 4.96 6.28
CA GLY A 133 -13.28 5.81 7.45
C GLY A 133 -12.10 6.80 7.38
N ALA A 134 -11.08 6.49 6.56
CA ALA A 134 -9.92 7.36 6.35
C ALA A 134 -10.16 8.42 5.26
N VAL A 135 -10.85 8.04 4.18
CA VAL A 135 -11.14 8.90 3.02
C VAL A 135 -12.32 9.85 3.31
N PHE A 136 -13.41 9.33 3.90
CA PHE A 136 -14.60 10.12 4.19
C PHE A 136 -14.52 10.68 5.61
N THR A 137 -14.03 11.91 5.73
CA THR A 137 -13.95 12.62 7.01
C THR A 137 -15.14 13.56 7.18
N ARG A 138 -15.39 14.02 8.41
CA ARG A 138 -16.47 14.99 8.68
C ARG A 138 -16.26 16.34 8.00
N ASP A 139 -15.02 16.67 7.65
CA ASP A 139 -14.62 17.97 7.13
C ASP A 139 -14.32 17.93 5.62
N GLY A 140 -14.57 16.80 4.95
CA GLY A 140 -14.32 16.62 3.51
C GLY A 140 -13.67 15.28 3.14
N LEU A 141 -13.18 15.21 1.90
CA LEU A 141 -12.62 13.99 1.32
C LEU A 141 -11.07 14.05 1.35
N ASP A 142 -10.46 13.10 2.07
CA ASP A 142 -9.00 13.02 2.23
C ASP A 142 -8.41 12.07 1.18
N VAL A 143 -7.94 12.65 0.07
CA VAL A 143 -7.22 11.95 -1.01
C VAL A 143 -5.70 12.18 -0.88
N SER A 144 -5.17 12.08 0.33
CA SER A 144 -3.72 11.97 0.54
C SER A 144 -3.15 10.77 -0.21
N LEU A 145 -1.84 10.80 -0.51
CA LEU A 145 -1.16 9.70 -1.20
C LEU A 145 -1.35 8.36 -0.46
N ALA A 146 -1.29 8.37 0.88
CA ALA A 146 -1.46 7.19 1.71
C ALA A 146 -2.88 6.60 1.58
N ASN A 147 -3.92 7.42 1.69
CA ASN A 147 -5.31 6.98 1.57
C ASN A 147 -5.65 6.48 0.17
N ALA A 148 -5.14 7.15 -0.87
CA ALA A 148 -5.37 6.73 -2.25
C ALA A 148 -4.64 5.42 -2.58
N LEU A 149 -3.38 5.26 -2.16
CA LEU A 149 -2.66 3.99 -2.32
C LEU A 149 -3.34 2.85 -1.56
N SER A 150 -3.85 3.13 -0.35
CA SER A 150 -4.64 2.18 0.43
C SER A 150 -5.93 1.77 -0.31
N ALA A 151 -6.68 2.74 -0.84
CA ALA A 151 -7.88 2.50 -1.64
C ALA A 151 -7.59 1.67 -2.90
N VAL A 152 -6.55 2.02 -3.66
CA VAL A 152 -6.13 1.25 -4.84
C VAL A 152 -5.70 -0.16 -4.46
N ALA A 153 -4.97 -0.34 -3.34
CA ALA A 153 -4.58 -1.65 -2.85
C ALA A 153 -5.79 -2.50 -2.43
N CYS A 154 -6.78 -1.90 -1.76
CA CYS A 154 -8.05 -2.54 -1.41
C CYS A 154 -8.82 -2.98 -2.66
N LEU A 155 -8.97 -2.11 -3.66
CA LEU A 155 -9.63 -2.44 -4.94
C LEU A 155 -8.88 -3.52 -5.72
N THR A 156 -7.55 -3.45 -5.74
CA THR A 156 -6.70 -4.47 -6.38
C THR A 156 -6.90 -5.83 -5.71
N ALA A 157 -6.93 -5.88 -4.38
CA ALA A 157 -7.21 -7.10 -3.63
C ALA A 157 -8.63 -7.62 -3.87
N LEU A 158 -9.64 -6.74 -3.93
CA LEU A 158 -11.01 -7.11 -4.24
C LEU A 158 -11.10 -7.78 -5.63
N ILE A 159 -10.56 -7.14 -6.65
CA ILE A 159 -10.59 -7.66 -8.03
C ILE A 159 -9.80 -8.97 -8.12
N ALA A 160 -8.62 -9.05 -7.49
CA ALA A 160 -7.80 -10.26 -7.46
C ALA A 160 -8.51 -11.41 -6.71
N TRP A 161 -9.18 -11.12 -5.59
CA TRP A 161 -9.95 -12.09 -4.83
C TRP A 161 -11.14 -12.62 -5.64
N ILE A 162 -11.95 -11.74 -6.23
CA ILE A 162 -13.06 -12.13 -7.12
C ILE A 162 -12.53 -12.99 -8.27
N GLY A 163 -11.43 -12.57 -8.91
CA GLY A 163 -10.81 -13.28 -10.01
C GLY A 163 -10.27 -14.66 -9.61
N ASN A 164 -9.77 -14.82 -8.40
CA ASN A 164 -9.32 -16.09 -7.84
C ASN A 164 -10.49 -17.04 -7.56
N GLN A 165 -11.59 -16.53 -7.00
CA GLN A 165 -12.82 -17.30 -6.77
C GLN A 165 -13.45 -17.77 -8.10
N ALA A 166 -13.43 -16.90 -9.12
CA ALA A 166 -13.90 -17.24 -10.46
C ALA A 166 -12.91 -18.10 -11.27
N ARG A 167 -11.75 -18.49 -10.70
CA ARG A 167 -10.66 -19.24 -11.37
C ARG A 167 -10.12 -18.57 -12.64
N THR A 168 -10.31 -17.26 -12.77
CA THR A 168 -9.88 -16.47 -13.94
C THR A 168 -8.48 -15.89 -13.79
N LEU A 169 -8.04 -15.67 -12.55
CA LEU A 169 -6.77 -15.03 -12.17
C LEU A 169 -5.98 -15.86 -11.13
N PRO A 170 -5.72 -17.15 -11.37
CA PRO A 170 -4.98 -17.98 -10.41
C PRO A 170 -3.58 -17.40 -10.16
N GLY A 171 -3.19 -17.35 -8.89
CA GLY A 171 -1.90 -16.80 -8.46
C GLY A 171 -1.87 -15.27 -8.31
N VAL A 172 -2.76 -14.50 -8.94
CA VAL A 172 -2.78 -13.03 -8.79
C VAL A 172 -3.12 -12.65 -7.35
N ALA A 173 -4.11 -13.30 -6.74
CA ALA A 173 -4.46 -13.06 -5.34
C ALA A 173 -3.29 -13.37 -4.38
N ALA A 174 -2.48 -14.40 -4.67
CA ALA A 174 -1.34 -14.75 -3.83
C ALA A 174 -0.28 -13.63 -3.76
N VAL A 175 -0.17 -12.79 -4.79
CA VAL A 175 0.71 -11.61 -4.80
C VAL A 175 -0.02 -10.34 -4.36
N ALA A 176 -1.29 -10.17 -4.73
CA ALA A 176 -2.06 -8.97 -4.42
C ALA A 176 -2.42 -8.83 -2.94
N LEU A 177 -2.76 -9.93 -2.26
CA LEU A 177 -3.16 -9.92 -0.85
C LEU A 177 -2.07 -9.40 0.11
N PRO A 178 -0.79 -9.83 0.04
CA PRO A 178 0.25 -9.29 0.91
C PRO A 178 0.56 -7.81 0.60
N VAL A 179 0.48 -7.39 -0.67
CA VAL A 179 0.60 -5.97 -1.04
C VAL A 179 -0.54 -5.16 -0.43
N ALA A 180 -1.76 -5.70 -0.40
CA ALA A 180 -2.90 -5.06 0.25
C ALA A 180 -2.80 -5.04 1.78
N ALA A 181 -2.11 -6.01 2.39
CA ALA A 181 -1.78 -5.96 3.82
C ALA A 181 -0.92 -4.73 4.15
N ILE A 182 0.09 -4.44 3.31
CA ILE A 182 0.91 -3.23 3.43
C ILE A 182 0.05 -2.00 3.18
N GLY A 183 -0.76 -1.99 2.12
CA GLY A 183 -1.69 -0.92 1.78
C GLY A 183 -2.68 -0.57 2.91
N ALA A 184 -3.14 -1.55 3.67
CA ALA A 184 -4.04 -1.35 4.80
C ALA A 184 -3.37 -0.63 5.98
N LEU A 185 -2.05 -0.70 6.10
CA LEU A 185 -1.28 -0.03 7.16
C LEU A 185 -0.93 1.42 6.82
N LEU A 186 -0.90 1.79 5.54
CA LEU A 186 -0.46 3.11 5.08
C LEU A 186 -1.17 4.29 5.77
N PRO A 187 -2.52 4.32 5.87
CA PRO A 187 -3.24 5.42 6.51
C PRO A 187 -2.88 5.61 8.00
N ALA A 188 -2.52 4.53 8.69
CA ALA A 188 -2.10 4.58 10.09
C ALA A 188 -0.65 5.05 10.26
N LEU A 189 0.22 4.70 9.30
CA LEU A 189 1.65 5.06 9.34
C LEU A 189 1.91 6.51 8.90
N PHE A 190 1.11 7.02 7.97
CA PHE A 190 1.27 8.36 7.40
C PHE A 190 -0.01 9.20 7.53
N PRO A 191 -0.37 9.64 8.75
CA PRO A 191 -1.50 10.53 8.96
C PRO A 191 -1.13 11.97 8.54
N ASN A 192 -1.05 12.21 7.23
CA ASN A 192 -0.90 13.55 6.65
C ASN A 192 -2.20 13.96 5.97
N PRO A 193 -3.08 14.70 6.67
CA PRO A 193 -4.39 15.05 6.13
C PRO A 193 -4.27 16.17 5.11
N HIS A 194 -4.20 15.82 3.83
CA HIS A 194 -4.34 16.75 2.72
C HIS A 194 -5.81 16.87 2.34
N ARG A 195 -6.49 17.77 3.06
CA ARG A 195 -7.94 17.94 2.99
C ARG A 195 -8.30 18.79 1.81
N PHE A 196 -9.12 18.24 0.92
CA PHE A 196 -9.78 19.02 -0.11
C PHE A 196 -11.27 19.11 0.21
N SER A 197 -11.79 20.34 0.25
CA SER A 197 -13.23 20.60 0.36
C SER A 197 -13.92 20.35 -0.99
N LEU A 198 -13.80 19.13 -1.52
CA LEU A 198 -14.48 18.68 -2.75
C LEU A 198 -15.62 17.68 -2.45
N ALA A 199 -15.96 17.48 -1.18
CA ALA A 199 -16.95 16.47 -0.79
C ALA A 199 -18.37 16.81 -1.27
N ASP A 200 -18.69 18.09 -1.49
CA ASP A 200 -20.01 18.53 -1.94
C ASP A 200 -20.22 18.39 -3.46
N GLU A 201 -19.13 18.19 -4.23
CA GLU A 201 -19.17 18.08 -5.68
C GLU A 201 -19.22 16.61 -6.13
N HIS A 202 -20.45 16.13 -6.38
CA HIS A 202 -20.72 14.74 -6.79
C HIS A 202 -19.90 14.28 -8.01
N TRP A 203 -19.66 15.19 -8.96
CA TRP A 203 -18.87 14.89 -10.16
C TRP A 203 -17.40 14.60 -9.86
N ALA A 204 -16.81 15.32 -8.91
CA ALA A 204 -15.42 15.11 -8.51
C ALA A 204 -15.25 13.76 -7.79
N VAL A 205 -16.20 13.39 -6.93
CA VAL A 205 -16.21 12.08 -6.26
C VAL A 205 -16.30 10.95 -7.29
N LEU A 206 -17.19 11.09 -8.29
CA LEU A 206 -17.33 10.11 -9.35
C LEU A 206 -16.06 9.99 -10.21
N HIS A 207 -15.44 11.12 -10.58
CA HIS A 207 -14.17 11.14 -11.32
C HIS A 207 -13.07 10.39 -10.55
N ILE A 208 -12.90 10.68 -9.25
CA ILE A 208 -11.90 10.01 -8.40
C ILE A 208 -12.20 8.51 -8.30
N ALA A 209 -13.46 8.12 -8.09
CA ALA A 209 -13.85 6.72 -8.01
C ALA A 209 -13.52 5.96 -9.30
N VAL A 210 -13.90 6.50 -10.47
CA VAL A 210 -13.59 5.91 -11.78
C VAL A 210 -12.08 5.79 -11.98
N ALA A 211 -11.31 6.81 -11.60
CA ALA A 211 -9.85 6.79 -11.69
C ALA A 211 -9.25 5.66 -10.82
N LEU A 212 -9.66 5.55 -9.56
CA LEU A 212 -9.16 4.52 -8.64
C LEU A 212 -9.46 3.09 -9.13
N ILE A 213 -10.66 2.87 -9.70
CA ILE A 213 -11.04 1.58 -10.29
C ILE A 213 -10.17 1.28 -11.52
N ALA A 214 -9.93 2.27 -12.39
CA ALA A 214 -9.04 2.10 -13.55
C ALA A 214 -7.61 1.72 -13.11
N TYR A 215 -7.04 2.42 -12.13
CA TYR A 215 -5.72 2.09 -11.57
C TYR A 215 -5.66 0.66 -11.03
N ALA A 216 -6.67 0.24 -10.25
CA ALA A 216 -6.73 -1.10 -9.70
C ALA A 216 -6.77 -2.18 -10.80
N LEU A 217 -7.58 -1.99 -11.85
CA LEU A 217 -7.63 -2.92 -12.99
C LEU A 217 -6.28 -3.05 -13.70
N PHE A 218 -5.57 -1.95 -13.93
CA PHE A 218 -4.24 -1.99 -14.56
C PHE A 218 -3.16 -2.61 -13.68
N LEU A 219 -3.26 -2.47 -12.35
CA LEU A 219 -2.38 -3.19 -11.43
C LEU A 219 -2.65 -4.70 -11.44
N VAL A 220 -3.92 -5.12 -11.43
CA VAL A 220 -4.28 -6.54 -11.58
C VAL A 220 -3.79 -7.08 -12.92
N ALA A 221 -3.98 -6.34 -14.01
CA ALA A 221 -3.48 -6.72 -15.33
C ALA A 221 -1.94 -6.84 -15.34
N ALA A 222 -1.23 -5.91 -14.71
CA ALA A 222 0.23 -5.97 -14.59
C ALA A 222 0.70 -7.18 -13.77
N LEU A 223 0.06 -7.45 -12.62
CA LEU A 223 0.36 -8.63 -11.81
C LEU A 223 0.14 -9.93 -12.60
N GLN A 224 -0.98 -10.01 -13.32
CA GLN A 224 -1.27 -11.15 -14.19
C GLN A 224 -0.23 -11.28 -15.32
N ALA A 225 0.18 -10.18 -15.93
CA ALA A 225 1.22 -10.18 -16.96
C ALA A 225 2.59 -10.64 -16.43
N LEU A 226 2.97 -10.23 -15.21
CA LEU A 226 4.18 -10.71 -14.54
C LEU A 226 4.13 -12.21 -14.26
N LEU A 227 3.00 -12.72 -13.79
CA LEU A 227 2.81 -14.15 -13.57
C LEU A 227 2.89 -14.93 -14.88
N MET A 228 2.26 -14.44 -15.96
CA MET A 228 2.34 -15.06 -17.28
C MET A 228 3.78 -15.08 -17.83
N LEU A 229 4.55 -14.01 -17.65
CA LEU A 229 5.99 -14.00 -18.00
C LEU A 229 6.78 -15.02 -17.17
N GLY A 230 6.45 -15.18 -15.89
CA GLY A 230 7.06 -16.19 -15.02
C GLY A 230 6.77 -17.62 -15.48
N LEU A 231 5.50 -17.91 -15.83
CA LEU A 231 5.06 -19.20 -16.36
C LEU A 231 5.76 -19.53 -17.68
N GLU A 232 5.82 -18.57 -18.59
CA GLU A 232 6.48 -18.75 -19.88
C GLU A 232 7.98 -19.03 -19.72
N ARG A 233 8.68 -18.33 -18.82
CA ARG A 233 10.09 -18.60 -18.52
C ARG A 233 10.31 -20.02 -17.99
N ARG A 234 9.43 -20.51 -17.10
CA ARG A 234 9.53 -21.88 -16.56
C ARG A 234 9.34 -22.93 -17.65
N LEU A 235 8.41 -22.70 -18.57
CA LEU A 235 8.16 -23.59 -19.69
C LEU A 235 9.38 -23.69 -20.63
N HIS A 236 10.02 -22.57 -20.94
CA HIS A 236 11.24 -22.58 -21.77
C HIS A 236 12.43 -23.25 -21.09
N LEU A 237 12.49 -23.22 -19.76
CA LEU A 237 13.55 -23.86 -18.99
C LEU A 237 13.24 -25.33 -18.65
N ALA A 238 12.12 -25.88 -19.16
CA ALA A 238 11.64 -27.23 -18.88
C ALA A 238 11.56 -27.56 -17.37
N LEU A 239 11.29 -26.56 -16.52
CA LEU A 239 11.09 -26.81 -15.10
C LEU A 239 9.77 -27.57 -14.89
N PRO A 240 9.70 -28.46 -13.88
CA PRO A 240 8.43 -29.07 -13.46
C PRO A 240 7.42 -27.96 -13.18
N ASP A 241 6.26 -28.01 -13.83
CA ASP A 241 5.17 -27.07 -13.60
C ASP A 241 4.44 -27.48 -12.31
N PRO A 242 4.57 -26.72 -11.21
CA PRO A 242 3.90 -27.02 -9.95
C PRO A 242 2.39 -27.06 -10.04
N ALA A 243 1.85 -26.45 -11.10
CA ALA A 243 0.45 -26.10 -11.20
C ALA A 243 -0.12 -26.45 -12.59
N ALA A 244 0.53 -27.35 -13.34
CA ALA A 244 0.07 -27.79 -14.67
C ALA A 244 -1.36 -28.36 -14.66
N GLU A 245 -1.80 -28.98 -13.56
CA GLU A 245 -3.16 -29.51 -13.42
C GLU A 245 -4.17 -28.49 -12.88
N THR A 246 -3.72 -27.35 -12.34
CA THR A 246 -4.58 -26.37 -11.66
C THR A 246 -4.66 -25.01 -12.36
N LEU A 247 -3.72 -24.70 -13.25
CA LEU A 247 -3.73 -23.47 -14.04
C LEU A 247 -4.55 -23.67 -15.33
N PRO A 248 -5.51 -22.78 -15.63
CA PRO A 248 -6.19 -22.80 -16.91
C PRO A 248 -5.18 -22.51 -18.03
N PRO A 249 -5.45 -23.00 -19.25
CA PRO A 249 -4.52 -22.87 -20.37
C PRO A 249 -4.17 -21.39 -20.63
N LEU A 250 -2.93 -21.14 -21.04
CA LEU A 250 -2.36 -19.78 -21.20
C LEU A 250 -3.24 -18.86 -22.07
N LEU A 251 -3.93 -19.43 -23.05
CA LEU A 251 -4.88 -18.74 -23.93
C LEU A 251 -6.06 -18.11 -23.17
N VAL A 252 -6.57 -18.81 -22.14
CA VAL A 252 -7.69 -18.35 -21.31
C VAL A 252 -7.23 -17.20 -20.41
N LEU A 253 -6.05 -17.32 -19.80
CA LEU A 253 -5.44 -16.24 -19.01
C LEU A 253 -5.25 -14.99 -19.86
N GLU A 254 -4.73 -15.13 -21.09
CA GLU A 254 -4.57 -14.00 -22.01
C GLU A 254 -5.92 -13.33 -22.34
N LYS A 255 -6.99 -14.10 -22.55
CA LYS A 255 -8.32 -13.54 -22.81
C LYS A 255 -8.83 -12.69 -21.65
N PHE A 256 -8.66 -13.15 -20.41
CA PHE A 256 -9.02 -12.39 -19.22
C PHE A 256 -8.15 -11.14 -19.05
N LEU A 257 -6.85 -11.25 -19.31
CA LEU A 257 -5.91 -10.13 -19.25
C LEU A 257 -6.33 -8.98 -20.18
N PHE A 258 -6.64 -9.30 -21.43
CA PHE A 258 -7.09 -8.28 -22.39
C PHE A 258 -8.49 -7.75 -22.09
N ARG A 259 -9.35 -8.52 -21.43
CA ARG A 259 -10.63 -8.01 -20.92
C ARG A 259 -10.42 -6.99 -19.80
N LEU A 260 -9.49 -7.25 -18.87
CA LEU A 260 -9.11 -6.29 -17.83
C LEU A 260 -8.54 -5.01 -18.45
N VAL A 261 -7.61 -5.14 -19.41
CA VAL A 261 -7.02 -3.99 -20.12
C VAL A 261 -8.07 -3.20 -20.89
N GLY A 262 -9.01 -3.86 -21.57
CA GLY A 262 -10.09 -3.20 -22.30
C GLY A 262 -11.01 -2.39 -21.39
N VAL A 263 -11.46 -2.97 -20.28
CA VAL A 263 -12.29 -2.26 -19.28
C VAL A 263 -11.49 -1.13 -18.63
N GLY A 264 -10.24 -1.39 -18.24
CA GLY A 264 -9.35 -0.38 -17.67
C GLY A 264 -9.11 0.79 -18.63
N TYR A 265 -8.92 0.54 -19.92
CA TYR A 265 -8.74 1.56 -20.95
C TYR A 265 -9.99 2.42 -21.16
N ALA A 266 -11.18 1.81 -21.15
CA ALA A 266 -12.44 2.54 -21.21
C ALA A 266 -12.60 3.48 -20.00
N LEU A 267 -12.34 2.98 -18.80
CA LEU A 267 -12.39 3.79 -17.58
C LEU A 267 -11.31 4.88 -17.57
N LEU A 268 -10.09 4.60 -18.03
CA LEU A 268 -9.02 5.60 -18.15
C LEU A 268 -9.38 6.71 -19.11
N THR A 269 -10.01 6.37 -20.23
CA THR A 269 -10.51 7.35 -21.20
C THR A 269 -11.58 8.23 -20.55
N LEU A 270 -12.52 7.63 -19.82
CA LEU A 270 -13.53 8.37 -19.06
C LEU A 270 -12.89 9.29 -18.02
N THR A 271 -11.86 8.84 -17.31
CA THR A 271 -11.09 9.67 -16.35
C THR A 271 -10.39 10.82 -17.06
N LEU A 272 -9.74 10.60 -18.20
CA LEU A 272 -9.04 11.67 -18.93
C LEU A 272 -10.01 12.72 -19.46
N VAL A 273 -11.13 12.29 -20.06
CA VAL A 273 -12.16 13.19 -20.58
C VAL A 273 -12.81 13.99 -19.45
N SER A 274 -13.27 13.32 -18.39
CA SER A 274 -13.86 14.02 -17.23
C SER A 274 -12.86 14.94 -16.53
N GLY A 275 -11.58 14.56 -16.47
CA GLY A 275 -10.53 15.41 -15.92
C GLY A 275 -10.23 16.65 -16.77
N ALA A 276 -10.33 16.54 -18.09
CA ALA A 276 -10.18 17.67 -19.01
C ALA A 276 -11.31 18.68 -18.85
N LEU A 277 -12.56 18.20 -18.79
CA LEU A 277 -13.75 19.03 -18.58
C LEU A 277 -13.69 19.77 -17.23
N PHE A 278 -13.34 19.06 -16.16
CA PHE A 278 -13.20 19.64 -14.82
C PHE A 278 -12.08 20.70 -14.72
N SER A 279 -10.99 20.52 -15.48
CA SER A 279 -9.89 21.50 -15.51
C SER A 279 -10.31 22.83 -16.14
N GLU A 280 -11.24 22.80 -17.08
CA GLU A 280 -11.74 23.99 -17.78
C GLU A 280 -12.68 24.79 -16.87
N GLU A 281 -13.60 24.12 -16.17
CA GLU A 281 -14.54 24.74 -15.23
C GLU A 281 -13.85 25.35 -14.00
N LEU A 282 -12.82 24.70 -13.43
CA LEU A 282 -12.18 25.18 -12.20
C LEU A 282 -11.00 26.13 -12.40
N PHE A 283 -10.25 25.99 -13.49
CA PHE A 283 -8.99 26.73 -13.67
C PHE A 283 -8.99 27.66 -14.89
N GLY A 284 -10.10 27.72 -15.64
CA GLY A 284 -10.28 28.60 -16.80
C GLY A 284 -9.28 28.35 -17.94
N LYS A 285 -8.58 27.21 -17.92
CA LYS A 285 -7.63 26.78 -18.96
C LYS A 285 -7.80 25.29 -19.21
N PRO A 286 -8.05 24.87 -20.46
CA PRO A 286 -8.04 23.46 -20.79
C PRO A 286 -6.61 22.92 -20.60
N LEU A 287 -6.47 21.83 -19.85
CA LEU A 287 -5.26 21.01 -19.76
C LEU A 287 -3.98 21.73 -19.30
N ARG A 288 -3.86 22.03 -17.99
CA ARG A 288 -2.53 22.31 -17.42
C ARG A 288 -1.65 21.05 -17.53
N PHE A 289 -0.61 21.12 -18.36
CA PHE A 289 0.41 20.06 -18.51
C PHE A 289 1.21 19.85 -17.23
N THR A 290 0.61 19.13 -16.29
CA THR A 290 1.28 18.64 -15.08
C THR A 290 1.87 17.28 -15.38
N HIS A 291 2.98 16.92 -14.72
CA HIS A 291 3.62 15.59 -14.83
C HIS A 291 2.60 14.44 -14.77
N LYS A 292 1.61 14.51 -13.86
CA LYS A 292 0.51 13.55 -13.76
C LYS A 292 -0.24 13.37 -15.09
N ILE A 293 -0.65 14.47 -15.74
CA ILE A 293 -1.42 14.42 -16.99
C ILE A 293 -0.57 13.86 -18.13
N VAL A 294 0.70 14.27 -18.23
CA VAL A 294 1.61 13.78 -19.27
C VAL A 294 1.79 12.27 -19.17
N PHE A 295 2.10 11.73 -17.98
CA PHE A 295 2.26 10.29 -17.80
C PHE A 295 0.94 9.52 -17.98
N SER A 296 -0.20 10.09 -17.59
CA SER A 296 -1.50 9.49 -17.84
C SER A 296 -1.86 9.44 -19.33
N LEU A 297 -1.55 10.48 -20.11
CA LEU A 297 -1.71 10.51 -21.56
C LEU A 297 -0.77 9.51 -22.27
N LEU A 298 0.49 9.44 -21.84
CA LEU A 298 1.44 8.44 -22.35
C LEU A 298 0.95 7.01 -22.06
N GLY A 299 0.51 6.74 -20.82
CA GLY A 299 -0.07 5.45 -20.47
C GLY A 299 -1.31 5.11 -21.32
N TRP A 300 -2.19 6.09 -21.53
CA TRP A 300 -3.35 5.94 -22.42
C TRP A 300 -2.95 5.61 -23.86
N LEU A 301 -1.96 6.30 -24.43
CA LEU A 301 -1.44 6.00 -25.77
C LEU A 301 -0.84 4.59 -25.86
N VAL A 302 -0.08 4.18 -24.84
CA VAL A 302 0.53 2.83 -24.76
C VAL A 302 -0.54 1.75 -24.73
N PHE A 303 -1.60 1.89 -23.94
CA PHE A 303 -2.72 0.94 -23.93
C PHE A 303 -3.56 0.99 -25.20
N GLY A 304 -3.78 2.17 -25.77
CA GLY A 304 -4.46 2.34 -27.06
C GLY A 304 -3.70 1.65 -28.19
N ALA A 305 -2.37 1.85 -28.26
CA ALA A 305 -1.50 1.19 -29.22
C ALA A 305 -1.47 -0.33 -29.04
N LEU A 306 -1.47 -0.82 -27.80
CA LEU A 306 -1.57 -2.25 -27.50
C LEU A 306 -2.89 -2.85 -28.01
N LEU A 307 -4.03 -2.21 -27.71
CA LEU A 307 -5.35 -2.70 -28.13
C LEU A 307 -5.50 -2.65 -29.65
N PHE A 308 -5.06 -1.55 -30.28
CA PHE A 308 -5.03 -1.41 -31.73
C PHE A 308 -4.11 -2.44 -32.38
N GLY A 309 -2.90 -2.63 -31.82
CA GLY A 309 -1.92 -3.58 -32.32
C GLY A 309 -2.39 -5.02 -32.22
N ARG A 310 -3.12 -5.36 -31.15
CA ARG A 310 -3.81 -6.66 -31.05
C ARG A 310 -4.88 -6.82 -32.13
N HIS A 311 -5.72 -5.82 -32.34
CA HIS A 311 -6.81 -5.91 -33.32
C HIS A 311 -6.29 -5.99 -34.77
N ARG A 312 -5.27 -5.19 -35.12
CA ARG A 312 -4.78 -5.05 -36.49
C ARG A 312 -3.66 -6.02 -36.87
N TYR A 313 -2.74 -6.30 -35.95
CA TYR A 313 -1.52 -7.09 -36.18
C TYR A 313 -1.50 -8.41 -35.40
N GLY A 314 -2.51 -8.67 -34.57
CA GLY A 314 -2.56 -9.90 -33.77
C GLY A 314 -1.43 -9.98 -32.74
N TRP A 315 -1.01 -8.86 -32.14
CA TRP A 315 0.00 -8.86 -31.07
C TRP A 315 -0.45 -9.74 -29.89
N ARG A 316 0.38 -10.74 -29.56
CA ARG A 316 0.14 -11.74 -28.50
C ARG A 316 1.45 -12.09 -27.78
N GLY A 317 1.35 -12.86 -26.70
CA GLY A 317 2.51 -13.33 -25.95
C GLY A 317 3.35 -12.20 -25.35
N ARG A 318 4.67 -12.37 -25.32
CA ARG A 318 5.61 -11.46 -24.63
C ARG A 318 5.47 -9.99 -25.01
N ALA A 319 5.30 -9.68 -26.30
CA ALA A 319 5.22 -8.29 -26.75
C ALA A 319 4.07 -7.59 -26.03
N ALA A 320 2.87 -8.18 -26.06
CA ALA A 320 1.70 -7.65 -25.37
C ALA A 320 1.91 -7.50 -23.86
N LEU A 321 2.55 -8.49 -23.21
CA LEU A 321 2.82 -8.42 -21.77
C LEU A 321 3.73 -7.23 -21.42
N HIS A 322 4.78 -6.97 -22.22
CA HIS A 322 5.66 -5.81 -21.99
C HIS A 322 4.94 -4.48 -22.18
N TRP A 323 4.06 -4.37 -23.19
CA TRP A 323 3.23 -3.17 -23.38
C TRP A 323 2.31 -2.91 -22.17
N ILE A 324 1.70 -3.97 -21.61
CA ILE A 324 0.87 -3.86 -20.40
C ILE A 324 1.71 -3.36 -19.22
N LEU A 325 2.90 -3.95 -19.00
CA LEU A 325 3.78 -3.56 -17.90
C LEU A 325 4.29 -2.11 -18.07
N ALA A 326 4.65 -1.71 -19.28
CA ALA A 326 5.07 -0.35 -19.58
C ALA A 326 3.93 0.66 -19.31
N GLY A 327 2.72 0.37 -19.79
CA GLY A 327 1.55 1.22 -19.58
C GLY A 327 1.16 1.34 -18.11
N SER A 328 1.11 0.21 -17.39
CA SER A 328 0.82 0.21 -15.96
C SER A 328 1.91 0.92 -15.16
N GLY A 329 3.19 0.76 -15.54
CA GLY A 329 4.31 1.47 -14.94
C GLY A 329 4.22 2.99 -15.11
N LEU A 330 3.89 3.46 -16.32
CA LEU A 330 3.64 4.88 -16.59
C LEU A 330 2.52 5.44 -15.71
N LEU A 331 1.42 4.70 -15.55
CA LEU A 331 0.32 5.10 -14.69
C LEU A 331 0.74 5.18 -13.21
N VAL A 332 1.47 4.19 -12.70
CA VAL A 332 1.99 4.23 -11.32
C VAL A 332 2.87 5.46 -11.11
N ILE A 333 3.75 5.77 -12.07
CA ILE A 333 4.60 6.98 -12.02
C ILE A 333 3.75 8.25 -12.10
N ALA A 334 2.67 8.27 -12.90
CA ALA A 334 1.79 9.42 -13.02
C ALA A 334 1.21 9.84 -11.66
N TYR A 335 0.71 8.87 -10.89
CA TYR A 335 0.09 9.13 -9.60
C TYR A 335 1.12 9.25 -8.48
N VAL A 336 1.93 8.21 -8.28
CA VAL A 336 2.90 8.16 -7.18
C VAL A 336 4.02 9.15 -7.40
N GLY A 337 4.59 9.25 -8.61
CA GLY A 337 5.69 10.16 -8.89
C GLY A 337 5.29 11.62 -8.70
N SER A 338 4.11 12.04 -9.15
CA SER A 338 3.66 13.43 -8.97
C SER A 338 3.36 13.75 -7.51
N LYS A 339 2.68 12.87 -6.78
CA LYS A 339 2.31 13.10 -5.38
C LYS A 339 3.46 12.90 -4.41
N PHE A 340 4.35 11.93 -4.63
CA PHE A 340 5.54 11.71 -3.82
C PHE A 340 6.47 12.92 -3.87
N VAL A 341 6.70 13.48 -5.06
CA VAL A 341 7.49 14.71 -5.19
C VAL A 341 6.82 15.85 -4.41
N LEU A 342 5.52 16.05 -4.56
CA LEU A 342 4.82 17.14 -3.88
C LEU A 342 4.79 16.99 -2.35
N GLU A 343 4.38 15.82 -1.85
CA GLU A 343 4.15 15.60 -0.42
C GLU A 343 5.45 15.27 0.35
N VAL A 344 6.40 14.53 -0.25
CA VAL A 344 7.62 14.06 0.44
C VAL A 344 8.82 14.96 0.18
N ILE A 345 9.02 15.39 -1.08
CA ILE A 345 10.18 16.23 -1.42
C ILE A 345 9.89 17.71 -1.15
N LEU A 346 8.65 18.16 -1.40
CA LEU A 346 8.28 19.56 -1.24
C LEU A 346 7.42 19.85 0.01
N GLY A 347 7.00 18.83 0.75
CA GLY A 347 6.31 18.98 2.04
C GLY A 347 4.95 19.68 1.96
N ARG A 348 4.26 19.61 0.81
CA ARG A 348 3.05 20.38 0.52
C ARG A 348 1.93 19.60 -0.13
#